data_AF-A0A0N1NBJ9-F1
#
_entry.id   AF-A0A0N1NBJ9-F1
#
_cell.length_a   1.000
_cell.length_b   1.000
_cell.length_c   1.000
_cell.angle_alpha   90.00
_cell.angle_beta   90.00
_cell.angle_gamma   90.00
#
_symmetry.space_group_name_H-M   'P 1'
#
loop_
_entity.id
_entity.type
_entity.pdbx_description
1 polymer ?
#
loop_
_entity_poly.entity_id
_entity_poly.type
_entity_poly.pdbx_seq_one_letter_code
_entity_poly.pdbx_strand_id
1 'polypeptide(L)'
;MRLGVLHTAGLADRLRELHELGSDPELERFPDSQELLLVLLHAERTAGRLTQPEHQPVNVLGEAAVLRTKLWQYLRELADAKQLRAIEDGRDAGVPWDHFAEALCVTSKQGAYQRARRLKAEQLREPGEWRTPEVATSHERRALSEERAERARITEQVRRFPLAVRIARMLLDQRDGLVSRDPDCVTSSCY
;
A
#
# COMPACT_ATOMS: atom_id res chain seq x y z
N MET A 1 1.78 -2.33 15.74
CA MET A 1 1.05 -1.06 15.78
C MET A 1 1.22 -0.40 14.43
N ARG A 2 0.14 0.07 13.78
CA ARG A 2 0.23 0.85 12.54
C ARG A 2 0.45 2.32 12.86
N LEU A 3 1.17 3.04 12.02
CA LEU A 3 1.48 4.46 12.23
C LEU A 3 0.32 5.40 11.87
N GLY A 4 -0.61 4.98 11.00
CA GLY A 4 -1.71 5.83 10.54
C GLY A 4 -1.25 6.89 9.52
N VAL A 5 -1.95 8.03 9.45
CA VAL A 5 -1.58 9.13 8.56
C VAL A 5 -0.33 9.83 9.10
N LEU A 6 0.71 9.91 8.26
CA LEU A 6 2.02 10.42 8.63
C LEU A 6 2.43 11.51 7.65
N HIS A 7 2.85 12.67 8.15
CA HIS A 7 3.36 13.76 7.32
C HIS A 7 4.85 13.51 6.97
N THR A 8 5.09 12.63 6.00
CA THR A 8 6.42 12.11 5.65
C THR A 8 7.41 13.19 5.25
N ALA A 9 6.99 14.18 4.45
CA ALA A 9 7.84 15.28 4.01
C ALA A 9 8.42 16.04 5.21
N GLY A 10 7.56 16.45 6.16
CA GLY A 10 8.01 17.15 7.37
C GLY A 10 8.88 16.31 8.30
N LEU A 11 8.73 14.97 8.31
CA LEU A 11 9.66 14.11 9.04
C LEU A 11 11.02 13.98 8.33
N ALA A 12 11.04 14.01 6.99
CA ALA A 12 12.26 14.04 6.21
C ALA A 12 12.98 15.40 6.32
N ASP A 13 12.24 16.51 6.31
CA ASP A 13 12.77 17.85 6.56
C ASP A 13 13.37 17.92 7.97
N ARG A 14 12.66 17.42 8.98
CA ARG A 14 13.18 17.33 10.35
C ARG A 14 14.43 16.46 10.43
N LEU A 15 14.49 15.35 9.67
CA LEU A 15 15.67 14.52 9.61
C LEU A 15 16.86 15.28 9.00
N ARG A 16 16.62 16.08 7.95
CA ARG A 16 17.65 16.96 7.37
C ARG A 16 18.16 17.99 8.39
N GLU A 17 17.27 18.64 9.14
CA GLU A 17 17.66 19.58 10.21
C GLU A 17 18.57 18.89 11.23
N LEU A 18 18.23 17.68 11.67
CA LEU A 18 19.07 16.93 12.61
C LEU A 18 20.44 16.56 12.02
N HIS A 19 20.50 16.26 10.72
CA HIS A 19 21.77 16.01 10.03
C HIS A 19 22.61 17.29 9.92
N GLU A 20 21.99 18.44 9.70
CA GLU A 20 22.65 19.74 9.74
C GLU A 20 23.21 20.05 11.13
N LEU A 21 22.37 19.89 12.17
CA LEU A 21 22.79 20.05 13.57
C LEU A 21 23.90 19.09 13.97
N GLY A 22 23.84 17.85 13.48
CA GLY A 22 24.83 16.82 13.71
C GLY A 22 26.13 16.98 12.93
N SER A 23 26.27 18.07 12.16
CA SER A 23 27.42 18.34 11.29
C SER A 23 27.67 17.21 10.28
N ASP A 24 26.60 16.76 9.59
CA ASP A 24 26.73 15.75 8.54
C ASP A 24 27.70 16.25 7.44
N PRO A 25 28.83 15.54 7.21
CA PRO A 25 29.82 15.93 6.20
C PRO A 25 29.31 15.83 4.76
N GLU A 26 28.17 15.20 4.52
CA GLU A 26 27.57 15.04 3.19
C GLU A 26 26.23 15.75 3.04
N LEU A 27 25.91 16.71 3.92
CA LEU A 27 24.62 17.41 3.93
C LEU A 27 24.24 18.04 2.58
N GLU A 28 25.20 18.52 1.79
CA GLU A 28 24.96 19.08 0.46
C GLU A 28 24.34 18.07 -0.52
N ARG A 29 24.53 16.77 -0.26
CA ARG A 29 23.97 15.65 -1.03
C ARG A 29 22.73 15.05 -0.37
N PHE A 30 22.15 15.75 0.61
CA PHE A 30 20.93 15.29 1.26
C PHE A 30 19.77 15.34 0.26
N PRO A 31 19.07 14.22 -0.01
CA PRO A 31 18.01 14.16 -1.02
C PRO A 31 16.78 15.03 -0.69
N ASP A 32 15.90 15.20 -1.68
CA ASP A 32 14.64 15.92 -1.48
C ASP A 32 13.71 15.17 -0.53
N SER A 33 12.87 15.90 0.24
CA SER A 33 11.97 15.29 1.22
C SER A 33 10.86 14.43 0.61
N GLN A 34 10.60 14.55 -0.69
CA GLN A 34 9.73 13.65 -1.44
C GLN A 34 10.41 12.32 -1.80
N GLU A 35 11.75 12.28 -1.84
CA GLU A 35 12.53 11.10 -2.19
C GLU A 35 12.82 10.24 -0.95
N LEU A 36 11.76 9.84 -0.23
CA LEU A 36 11.85 9.23 1.10
C LEU A 36 12.83 8.05 1.21
N LEU A 37 12.90 7.19 0.19
CA LEU A 37 13.85 6.08 0.18
C LEU A 37 15.30 6.58 0.13
N LEU A 38 15.59 7.57 -0.70
CA LEU A 38 16.93 8.15 -0.80
C LEU A 38 17.31 8.88 0.49
N VAL A 39 16.37 9.62 1.09
CA VAL A 39 16.55 10.26 2.40
C VAL A 39 16.96 9.24 3.46
N LEU A 40 16.25 8.11 3.55
CA LEU A 40 16.56 7.05 4.52
C LEU A 40 17.93 6.41 4.26
N LEU A 41 18.25 6.09 3.00
CA LEU A 41 19.55 5.51 2.64
C LEU A 41 20.71 6.48 2.93
N HIS A 42 20.52 7.77 2.67
CA HIS A 42 21.48 8.81 3.04
C HIS A 42 21.67 8.81 4.56
N ALA A 43 20.57 8.93 5.31
CA ALA A 43 20.60 9.08 6.75
C ALA A 43 21.19 7.85 7.47
N GLU A 44 20.97 6.64 6.97
CA GLU A 44 21.62 5.44 7.51
C GLU A 44 23.13 5.42 7.28
N ARG A 45 23.56 5.79 6.08
CA ARG A 45 24.97 5.82 5.70
C ARG A 45 25.77 6.85 6.51
N THR A 46 25.17 7.99 6.84
CA THR A 46 25.85 9.06 7.60
C THR A 46 25.57 9.04 9.11
N ALA A 47 24.64 8.21 9.60
CA ALA A 47 24.26 8.15 11.01
C ALA A 47 25.43 8.01 12.00
N GLY A 48 26.43 7.19 11.66
CA GLY A 48 27.62 6.98 12.51
C GLY A 48 28.63 8.13 12.50
N ARG A 49 28.42 9.13 11.64
CA ARG A 49 29.29 10.29 11.45
C ARG A 49 28.69 11.57 12.05
N LEU A 50 27.45 11.51 12.51
CA LEU A 50 26.81 12.61 13.20
C LEU A 50 27.44 12.84 14.57
N THR A 51 27.53 14.10 14.96
CA THR A 51 28.04 14.54 16.25
C THR A 51 26.89 15.06 17.11
N GLN A 52 27.07 15.00 18.44
CA GLN A 52 26.14 15.63 19.37
C GLN A 52 26.73 16.99 19.78
N PRO A 53 26.14 18.12 19.34
CA PRO A 53 26.59 19.45 19.75
C PRO A 53 26.43 19.67 21.27
N GLU A 54 27.48 20.20 21.92
CA GLU A 54 27.61 20.33 23.39
C GLU A 54 26.57 21.27 24.04
N HIS A 55 25.99 22.18 23.26
CA HIS A 55 25.06 23.21 23.77
C HIS A 55 23.65 23.09 23.20
N GLN A 56 23.29 21.91 22.68
CA GLN A 56 21.92 21.66 22.23
C GLN A 56 21.18 20.73 23.20
N PRO A 57 19.95 21.11 23.62
CA PRO A 57 19.13 20.27 24.48
C PRO A 57 18.53 19.07 23.73
N VAL A 58 18.61 19.08 22.40
CA VAL A 58 18.09 18.02 21.53
C VAL A 58 19.12 16.91 21.43
N ASN A 59 18.70 15.67 21.72
CA ASN A 59 19.49 14.48 21.42
C ASN A 59 19.41 14.17 19.92
N VAL A 60 20.35 14.74 19.14
CA VAL A 60 20.36 14.67 17.68
C VAL A 60 20.40 13.23 17.20
N LEU A 61 21.31 12.43 17.78
CA LEU A 61 21.50 11.02 17.42
C LEU A 61 20.24 10.19 17.72
N GLY A 62 19.66 10.38 18.91
CA GLY A 62 18.47 9.67 19.35
C GLY A 62 17.24 10.04 18.54
N GLU A 63 17.01 11.33 18.30
CA GLU A 63 15.87 11.81 17.52
C GLU A 63 15.96 11.34 16.07
N ALA A 64 17.15 11.44 15.44
CA ALA A 64 17.36 10.96 14.08
C ALA A 64 17.14 9.45 13.95
N ALA A 65 17.56 8.65 14.94
CA ALA A 65 17.29 7.21 14.97
C ALA A 65 15.79 6.88 15.09
N VAL A 66 15.06 7.62 15.92
CA VAL A 66 13.60 7.48 16.06
C VAL A 66 12.88 7.86 14.77
N LEU A 67 13.26 8.97 14.13
CA LEU A 67 12.67 9.40 12.86
C LEU A 67 12.92 8.38 11.74
N ARG A 68 14.15 7.89 11.58
CA ARG A 68 14.45 6.81 10.61
C ARG A 68 13.61 5.57 10.86
N THR A 69 13.45 5.17 12.13
CA THR A 69 12.62 4.01 12.49
C THR A 69 11.16 4.20 12.11
N LYS A 70 10.59 5.39 12.38
CA LYS A 70 9.22 5.73 11.97
C LYS A 70 9.06 5.70 10.45
N LEU A 71 9.99 6.30 9.72
CA LEU A 71 9.96 6.35 8.26
C LEU A 71 10.12 4.96 7.62
N TRP A 72 10.99 4.10 8.17
CA TRP A 72 11.08 2.70 7.73
C TRP A 72 9.83 1.88 8.00
N GLN A 73 9.23 2.06 9.19
CA GLN A 73 7.96 1.41 9.51
C GLN A 73 6.84 1.88 8.58
N TYR A 74 6.81 3.16 8.20
CA TYR A 74 5.89 3.68 7.20
C TYR A 74 6.11 3.03 5.82
N LEU A 75 7.35 2.97 5.32
CA LEU A 75 7.65 2.32 4.05
C LEU A 75 7.28 0.84 4.05
N ARG A 76 7.50 0.14 5.17
CA ARG A 76 7.08 -1.25 5.34
C ARG A 76 5.56 -1.40 5.24
N GLU A 77 4.79 -0.54 5.91
CA GLU A 77 3.32 -0.57 5.84
C GLU A 77 2.80 -0.33 4.42
N LEU A 78 3.44 0.59 3.69
CA LEU A 78 3.13 0.86 2.29
C LEU A 78 3.48 -0.35 1.40
N ALA A 79 4.67 -0.94 1.60
CA ALA A 79 5.11 -2.12 0.85
C ALA A 79 4.21 -3.33 1.09
N ASP A 80 3.82 -3.59 2.35
CA ASP A 80 2.90 -4.68 2.71
C ASP A 80 1.55 -4.51 2.00
N ALA A 81 1.03 -3.28 1.88
CA ALA A 81 -0.22 -2.99 1.17
C ALA A 81 -0.10 -3.24 -0.35
N LYS A 82 1.01 -2.78 -0.95
CA LYS A 82 1.27 -2.97 -2.39
C LYS A 82 1.52 -4.44 -2.73
N GLN A 83 2.25 -5.16 -1.87
CA GLN A 83 2.48 -6.59 -2.03
C GLN A 83 1.17 -7.37 -1.97
N LEU A 84 0.28 -7.06 -1.01
CA LEU A 84 -1.04 -7.69 -0.94
C LEU A 84 -1.85 -7.47 -2.23
N ARG A 85 -1.89 -6.22 -2.72
CA ARG A 85 -2.60 -5.90 -3.97
C ARG A 85 -2.06 -6.69 -5.16
N ALA A 86 -0.73 -6.79 -5.30
CA ALA A 86 -0.12 -7.59 -6.37
C ALA A 86 -0.47 -9.09 -6.27
N ILE A 87 -0.59 -9.63 -5.06
CA ILE A 87 -1.08 -11.00 -4.85
C ILE A 87 -2.53 -11.11 -5.31
N GLU A 88 -3.41 -10.19 -4.88
CA GLU A 88 -4.83 -10.19 -5.26
C GLU A 88 -4.99 -10.08 -6.79
N ASP A 89 -4.29 -9.15 -7.45
CA ASP A 89 -4.28 -9.00 -8.91
C ASP A 89 -3.85 -10.30 -9.62
N GLY A 90 -2.79 -10.96 -9.13
CA GLY A 90 -2.33 -12.22 -9.70
C GLY A 90 -3.29 -13.38 -9.43
N ARG A 91 -3.97 -13.40 -8.28
CA ARG A 91 -5.01 -14.40 -7.96
C ARG A 91 -6.23 -14.24 -8.85
N ASP A 92 -6.63 -13.01 -9.16
CA ASP A 92 -7.72 -12.70 -10.09
C ASP A 92 -7.36 -13.09 -11.54
N ALA A 93 -6.08 -12.99 -11.91
CA ALA A 93 -5.55 -13.52 -13.17
C ALA A 93 -5.38 -15.06 -13.19
N GLY A 94 -5.74 -15.76 -12.11
CA GLY A 94 -5.69 -17.23 -12.02
C GLY A 94 -4.33 -17.82 -11.64
N VAL A 95 -3.35 -17.02 -11.24
CA VAL A 95 -2.01 -17.50 -10.83
C VAL A 95 -2.13 -18.39 -9.59
N PRO A 96 -1.65 -19.64 -9.62
CA PRO A 96 -1.81 -20.56 -8.50
C PRO A 96 -0.85 -20.21 -7.35
N TRP A 97 -1.22 -20.57 -6.12
CA TRP A 97 -0.52 -20.15 -4.90
C TRP A 97 0.94 -20.60 -4.79
N ASP A 98 1.30 -21.71 -5.42
CA ASP A 98 2.66 -22.23 -5.52
C ASP A 98 3.61 -21.28 -6.27
N HIS A 99 3.13 -20.52 -7.25
CA HIS A 99 3.95 -19.52 -7.96
C HIS A 99 4.31 -18.32 -7.07
N PHE A 100 3.56 -18.07 -5.99
CA PHE A 100 3.88 -17.02 -5.03
C PHE A 100 4.84 -17.47 -3.93
N ALA A 101 5.19 -18.76 -3.85
CA ALA A 101 6.02 -19.27 -2.76
C ALA A 101 7.40 -18.59 -2.74
N GLU A 102 8.08 -18.56 -3.88
CA GLU A 102 9.37 -17.88 -4.02
C GLU A 102 9.26 -16.37 -3.79
N ALA A 103 8.30 -15.71 -4.46
CA ALA A 103 8.10 -14.26 -4.34
C ALA A 103 7.75 -13.78 -2.92
N LEU A 104 7.15 -14.65 -2.09
CA LEU A 104 6.81 -14.36 -0.70
C LEU A 104 7.84 -14.92 0.30
N CYS A 105 8.96 -15.46 -0.19
CA CYS A 105 10.02 -16.09 0.59
C CYS A 105 9.48 -17.17 1.55
N VAL A 106 8.63 -18.07 1.04
CA VAL A 106 8.06 -19.20 1.78
C VAL A 106 8.24 -20.50 0.98
N THR A 107 8.29 -21.63 1.68
CA THR A 107 8.66 -22.91 1.07
C THR A 107 7.48 -23.70 0.49
N SER A 108 6.25 -23.23 0.67
CA SER A 108 5.06 -23.99 0.28
C SER A 108 3.90 -23.10 -0.15
N LYS A 109 3.02 -23.68 -0.97
CA LYS A 109 1.70 -23.13 -1.33
C LYS A 109 0.89 -22.69 -0.11
N GLN A 110 0.87 -23.52 0.94
CA GLN A 110 0.16 -23.17 2.17
C GLN A 110 0.84 -22.00 2.89
N GLY A 111 2.17 -21.95 2.89
CA GLY A 111 2.93 -20.80 3.39
C GLY A 111 2.57 -19.50 2.67
N ALA A 112 2.47 -19.54 1.34
CA ALA A 112 2.10 -18.39 0.51
C ALA A 112 0.70 -17.88 0.86
N TYR A 113 -0.28 -18.79 0.92
CA TYR A 113 -1.65 -18.47 1.34
C TYR A 113 -1.69 -17.84 2.74
N GLN A 114 -1.00 -18.46 3.72
CA GLN A 114 -0.97 -17.95 5.10
C GLN A 114 -0.24 -16.62 5.24
N ARG A 115 0.74 -16.33 4.37
CA ARG A 115 1.43 -15.04 4.34
C ARG A 115 0.52 -13.96 3.75
N ALA A 116 -0.15 -14.24 2.64
CA ALA A 116 -1.15 -13.34 2.07
C ALA A 116 -2.28 -13.03 3.05
N ARG A 117 -2.78 -14.05 3.76
CA ARG A 117 -3.81 -13.88 4.80
C ARG A 117 -3.34 -12.96 5.94
N ARG A 118 -2.09 -13.12 6.38
CA ARG A 118 -1.49 -12.23 7.39
C ARG A 118 -1.33 -10.79 6.89
N LEU A 119 -0.91 -10.58 5.64
CA LEU A 119 -0.86 -9.26 5.02
C LEU A 119 -2.24 -8.61 5.01
N LYS A 120 -3.28 -9.36 4.61
CA LYS A 120 -4.68 -8.89 4.60
C LYS A 120 -5.18 -8.51 6.00
N ALA A 121 -4.91 -9.34 7.00
CA ALA A 121 -5.27 -9.02 8.38
C ALA A 121 -4.57 -7.75 8.90
N GLU A 122 -3.30 -7.52 8.52
CA GLU A 122 -2.59 -6.30 8.92
C GLU A 122 -3.16 -5.04 8.23
N GLN A 123 -3.70 -5.15 7.01
CA GLN A 123 -4.35 -4.03 6.31
C GLN A 123 -5.70 -3.63 6.92
N LEU A 124 -6.45 -4.59 7.46
CA LEU A 124 -7.73 -4.34 8.13
C LEU A 124 -7.57 -3.80 9.55
N ARG A 125 -6.35 -3.88 10.10
CA ARG A 125 -6.08 -3.50 11.47
C ARG A 125 -6.10 -1.99 11.67
N GLU A 126 -6.73 -1.55 12.75
CA GLU A 126 -6.79 -0.15 13.15
C GLU A 126 -5.44 0.34 13.75
N PRO A 127 -5.10 1.64 13.65
CA PRO A 127 -3.97 2.22 14.37
C PRO A 127 -4.09 1.96 15.88
N GLY A 128 -2.99 1.57 16.53
CA GLY A 128 -2.98 1.25 17.97
C GLY A 128 -3.42 -0.16 18.36
N GLU A 129 -4.01 -0.94 17.45
CA GLU A 129 -4.47 -2.31 17.75
C GLU A 129 -3.28 -3.29 17.86
N TRP A 130 -3.32 -4.20 18.84
CA TRP A 130 -2.24 -5.17 19.10
C TRP A 130 -2.19 -6.26 18.02
N ARG A 131 -1.01 -6.87 17.80
CA ARG A 131 -0.88 -8.04 16.90
C ARG A 131 -1.26 -9.29 17.68
N THR A 132 -2.55 -9.61 17.75
CA THR A 132 -3.01 -10.89 18.31
C THR A 132 -3.76 -11.73 17.28
N PRO A 133 -3.62 -13.07 17.29
CA PRO A 133 -4.33 -13.96 16.37
C PRO A 133 -5.86 -13.83 16.45
N GLU A 134 -6.38 -13.49 17.62
CA GLU A 134 -7.82 -13.29 17.86
C GLU A 134 -8.35 -12.08 17.09
N VAL A 135 -7.56 -10.99 17.01
CA VAL A 135 -7.88 -9.79 16.24
C VAL A 135 -7.85 -10.08 14.73
N ALA A 136 -6.88 -10.85 14.24
CA ALA A 136 -6.86 -11.27 12.84
C ALA A 136 -8.10 -12.12 12.49
N THR A 137 -8.50 -13.00 13.40
CA THR A 137 -9.69 -13.86 13.23
C THR A 137 -10.99 -13.07 13.28
N SER A 138 -11.09 -12.02 14.10
CA SER A 138 -12.29 -11.16 14.17
C SER A 138 -12.47 -10.35 12.88
N HIS A 139 -11.39 -9.81 12.32
CA HIS A 139 -11.39 -9.11 11.03
C HIS A 139 -11.78 -10.04 9.89
N GLU A 140 -11.25 -11.27 9.83
CA GLU A 140 -11.65 -12.29 8.84
C GLU A 140 -13.15 -12.62 8.94
N ARG A 141 -13.67 -12.80 10.16
CA ARG A 141 -15.10 -13.06 10.39
C ARG A 141 -15.98 -11.91 9.95
N ARG A 142 -15.57 -10.67 10.23
CA ARG A 142 -16.30 -9.47 9.82
C ARG A 142 -16.33 -9.35 8.29
N ALA A 143 -15.18 -9.47 7.63
CA ALA A 143 -15.10 -9.43 6.17
C ALA A 143 -15.96 -10.52 5.51
N LEU A 144 -15.93 -11.75 6.02
CA LEU A 144 -16.80 -12.84 5.53
C LEU A 144 -18.29 -12.56 5.78
N SER A 145 -18.64 -11.93 6.89
CA SER A 145 -20.03 -11.56 7.19
C SER A 145 -20.54 -10.46 6.27
N GLU A 146 -19.70 -9.47 5.97
CA GLU A 146 -20.02 -8.37 5.05
C GLU A 146 -20.14 -8.88 3.61
N GLU A 147 -19.23 -9.74 3.16
CA GLU A 147 -19.30 -10.35 1.84
C GLU A 147 -20.57 -11.21 1.69
N ARG A 148 -20.94 -11.97 2.73
CA ARG A 148 -22.20 -12.73 2.76
C ARG A 148 -23.43 -11.82 2.72
N ALA A 149 -23.42 -10.74 3.50
CA ALA A 149 -24.51 -9.77 3.52
C ALA A 149 -24.67 -9.08 2.16
N GLU A 150 -23.56 -8.74 1.50
CA GLU A 150 -23.56 -8.13 0.18
C GLU A 150 -24.06 -9.11 -0.89
N ARG A 151 -23.57 -10.36 -0.90
CA ARG A 151 -24.08 -11.41 -1.79
C ARG A 151 -25.58 -11.68 -1.57
N ALA A 152 -26.05 -11.65 -0.33
CA ALA A 152 -27.46 -11.79 -0.01
C ALA A 152 -28.29 -10.62 -0.55
N ARG A 153 -27.81 -9.38 -0.40
CA ARG A 153 -28.45 -8.18 -0.98
C ARG A 153 -28.51 -8.26 -2.51
N ILE A 154 -27.40 -8.60 -3.17
CA ILE A 154 -27.35 -8.77 -4.63
C ILE A 154 -28.34 -9.85 -5.06
N THR A 155 -28.36 -11.00 -4.38
CA THR A 155 -29.28 -12.11 -4.70
C THR A 155 -30.74 -11.68 -4.55
N GLU A 156 -31.07 -10.93 -3.50
CA GLU A 156 -32.41 -10.40 -3.28
C GLU A 156 -32.81 -9.38 -4.36
N GLN A 157 -31.91 -8.47 -4.73
CA GLN A 157 -32.13 -7.52 -5.82
C GLN A 157 -32.34 -8.24 -7.17
N VAL A 158 -31.56 -9.29 -7.45
CA VAL A 158 -31.71 -10.11 -8.66
C VAL A 158 -33.08 -10.80 -8.69
N ARG A 159 -33.55 -11.32 -7.56
CA ARG A 159 -34.89 -11.92 -7.44
C ARG A 159 -36.00 -10.89 -7.62
N ARG A 160 -35.84 -9.70 -7.03
CA ARG A 160 -36.84 -8.62 -7.06
C ARG A 160 -36.96 -7.97 -8.43
N PHE A 161 -35.87 -7.87 -9.18
CA PHE A 161 -35.82 -7.16 -10.47
C PHE A 161 -35.19 -8.01 -11.60
N PRO A 162 -35.80 -9.15 -11.97
CA PRO A 162 -35.22 -10.08 -12.95
C PRO A 162 -35.08 -9.46 -14.35
N LEU A 163 -36.02 -8.59 -14.75
CA LEU A 163 -35.97 -7.86 -16.03
C LEU A 163 -34.84 -6.83 -16.07
N ALA A 164 -34.63 -6.08 -14.98
CA ALA A 164 -33.55 -5.09 -14.91
C ALA A 164 -32.17 -5.76 -14.99
N VAL A 165 -31.98 -6.90 -14.33
CA VAL A 165 -30.74 -7.70 -14.43
C VAL A 165 -30.51 -8.20 -15.85
N ARG A 166 -31.56 -8.68 -16.53
CA ARG A 166 -31.46 -9.11 -17.92
C ARG A 166 -31.04 -7.97 -18.85
N ILE A 167 -31.68 -6.80 -18.71
CA ILE A 167 -31.34 -5.61 -19.50
C ILE A 167 -29.90 -5.16 -19.20
N ALA A 168 -29.51 -5.10 -17.94
CA ALA A 168 -28.14 -4.73 -17.55
C ALA A 168 -27.09 -5.69 -18.15
N ARG A 169 -27.36 -7.01 -18.15
CA ARG A 169 -26.49 -7.99 -18.82
C ARG A 169 -26.42 -7.77 -20.33
N MET A 170 -27.55 -7.56 -20.99
CA MET A 170 -27.58 -7.26 -22.43
C MET A 170 -26.78 -6.00 -22.77
N LEU A 171 -26.87 -4.95 -21.94
CA LEU A 171 -26.11 -3.72 -22.11
C LEU A 171 -24.60 -3.93 -21.87
N LEU A 172 -24.23 -4.76 -20.89
CA LEU A 172 -22.84 -5.12 -20.63
C LEU A 172 -22.24 -5.96 -21.77
N ASP A 173 -23.01 -6.89 -22.34
CA ASP A 173 -22.59 -7.73 -23.47
C ASP A 173 -22.43 -6.91 -24.76
N GLN A 174 -23.18 -5.81 -24.90
CA GLN A 174 -23.08 -4.88 -26.03
C GLN A 174 -22.05 -3.75 -25.82
N ARG A 175 -21.38 -3.71 -24.65
CA ARG A 175 -20.45 -2.65 -24.28
C ARG A 175 -19.31 -2.47 -25.27
N ASP A 176 -18.76 -3.57 -25.80
CA ASP A 176 -17.65 -3.51 -26.77
C ASP A 176 -18.11 -2.99 -28.15
N GLY A 177 -19.40 -3.09 -28.46
CA GLY A 177 -20.01 -2.53 -29.68
C GLY A 177 -20.36 -1.04 -29.59
N LEU A 178 -20.24 -0.43 -28.40
CA LEU A 178 -20.54 0.99 -28.15
C LEU A 178 -19.30 1.89 -28.21
N VAL A 179 -18.13 1.37 -28.57
CA VAL A 179 -16.97 2.21 -28.93
C VAL A 179 -17.33 2.99 -30.19
N SER A 180 -17.59 4.28 -30.01
CA SER A 180 -17.96 5.22 -31.06
C SER A 180 -16.97 5.11 -32.23
N ARG A 181 -17.50 4.72 -33.39
CA ARG A 181 -16.85 4.95 -34.66
C ARG A 181 -16.86 6.47 -34.86
N ASP A 182 -15.75 7.15 -34.58
CA ASP A 182 -15.61 8.58 -34.88
C ASP A 182 -15.92 8.78 -36.39
N PRO A 183 -16.94 9.59 -36.75
CA PRO A 183 -17.22 9.91 -38.14
C PRO A 183 -16.38 11.12 -38.59
N ASP A 184 -15.07 11.09 -38.36
CA ASP A 184 -14.14 12.09 -38.92
C ASP A 184 -13.34 11.44 -40.05
N CYS A 185 -13.97 11.21 -41.21
CA CYS A 185 -13.25 10.98 -42.48
C CYS A 185 -14.20 10.99 -43.71
N VAL A 186 -14.93 12.07 -43.99
CA VAL A 186 -15.18 12.56 -45.38
C VAL A 186 -15.55 14.04 -45.26
N THR A 187 -14.70 14.98 -45.65
CA THR A 187 -14.81 15.58 -46.98
C THR A 187 -13.57 16.42 -47.27
N SER A 188 -12.72 15.94 -48.17
CA SER A 188 -11.86 16.80 -48.96
C SER A 188 -11.79 16.28 -50.39
N SER A 189 -11.93 17.20 -51.33
CA SER A 189 -11.68 17.09 -52.77
C SER A 189 -12.83 16.57 -53.65
N CYS A 190 -13.63 17.52 -54.12
CA CYS A 190 -14.07 17.64 -55.52
C CYS A 190 -14.47 19.11 -55.75
N TYR A 191 -13.50 19.96 -56.09
CA TYR A 191 -13.59 21.10 -57.02
C TYR A 191 -12.18 21.59 -57.34
#